data_AF-A0A5N6JI68-F1
#
_entry.id   AF-A0A5N6JI68-F1
#
_cell.length_a   1.000
_cell.length_b   1.000
_cell.length_c   1.000
_cell.angle_alpha   90.00
_cell.angle_beta   90.00
_cell.angle_gamma   90.00
#
_symmetry.space_group_name_H-M   'P 1'
#
loop_
_entity.id
_entity.type
_entity.pdbx_description
1 polymer ?
#
loop_
_entity_poly.entity_id
_entity_poly.type
_entity_poly.pdbx_seq_one_letter_code
_entity_poly.pdbx_strand_id
1 'polypeptide(L)'
;MKLAHMAEEFNVCVLMTNQVQSDPGASALFAGADGRKPVGGHVLAHASTTRVLLRKGRGDERVAKIQDSPDCPEQEATYVITNGGINDPDKV
;
A
#
# COMPACT_ATOMS: atom_id res chain seq x y z
N MET A 1 18.01 -9.87 -0.44
CA MET A 1 16.64 -10.44 -0.43
C MET A 1 16.44 -11.26 -1.69
N LYS A 2 16.03 -12.55 -1.63
CA LYS A 2 15.91 -13.42 -2.83
C LYS A 2 14.94 -12.87 -3.88
N LEU A 3 13.84 -12.24 -3.44
CA LEU A 3 12.85 -11.63 -4.33
C LEU A 3 13.43 -10.43 -5.10
N ALA A 4 14.19 -9.56 -4.45
CA ALA A 4 14.86 -8.44 -5.10
C ALA A 4 15.86 -8.91 -6.16
N HIS A 5 16.64 -9.94 -5.84
CA HIS A 5 17.58 -10.54 -6.79
C HIS A 5 16.87 -11.11 -8.03
N MET A 6 15.69 -11.74 -7.88
CA MET A 6 14.92 -12.19 -9.05
C MET A 6 14.39 -11.02 -9.89
N ALA A 7 13.95 -9.93 -9.25
CA ALA A 7 13.49 -8.73 -9.95
C ALA A 7 14.63 -8.10 -10.76
N GLU A 8 15.81 -8.00 -10.18
CA GLU A 8 17.02 -7.43 -10.80
C GLU A 8 17.56 -8.31 -11.92
N GLU A 9 17.65 -9.63 -11.70
CA GLU A 9 18.22 -10.58 -12.68
C GLU A 9 17.33 -10.74 -13.91
N PHE A 10 16.01 -10.83 -13.72
CA PHE A 10 15.08 -11.16 -14.80
C PHE A 10 14.25 -9.97 -15.29
N ASN A 11 14.48 -8.78 -14.74
CA ASN A 11 13.70 -7.57 -15.04
C ASN A 11 12.19 -7.79 -14.89
N VAL A 12 11.78 -8.38 -13.77
CA VAL A 12 10.36 -8.68 -13.47
C VAL A 12 9.83 -7.81 -12.33
N CYS A 13 8.54 -7.47 -12.38
CA CYS A 13 7.87 -6.78 -11.29
C CYS A 13 7.52 -7.77 -10.16
N VAL A 14 7.95 -7.45 -8.94
CA VAL A 14 7.55 -8.18 -7.72
C VAL A 14 6.51 -7.35 -6.97
N LEU A 15 5.24 -7.76 -7.07
CA LEU A 15 4.14 -7.18 -6.30
C LEU A 15 3.85 -8.08 -5.09
N MET A 16 3.80 -7.48 -3.89
CA MET A 16 3.53 -8.19 -2.64
C MET A 16 2.31 -7.59 -1.95
N THR A 17 1.44 -8.45 -1.43
CA THR A 17 0.38 -8.04 -0.50
C THR A 17 0.89 -8.16 0.93
N ASN A 18 0.52 -7.22 1.78
CA ASN A 18 0.82 -7.29 3.21
C ASN A 18 -0.46 -7.13 4.04
N GLN A 19 -0.46 -7.75 5.21
CA GLN A 19 -1.52 -7.57 6.21
C GLN A 19 -1.18 -6.43 7.16
N VAL A 20 -2.23 -5.87 7.76
CA VAL A 20 -2.11 -4.87 8.82
C VAL A 20 -2.54 -5.46 10.15
N GLN A 21 -1.98 -4.92 11.23
CA GLN A 21 -2.38 -5.23 12.59
C GLN A 21 -2.74 -3.94 13.34
N SER A 22 -3.59 -4.05 14.35
CA SER A 22 -3.87 -2.92 15.25
C SER A 22 -2.59 -2.51 15.98
N ASP A 23 -2.41 -1.20 16.16
CA ASP A 23 -1.32 -0.65 16.96
C ASP A 23 -1.88 0.06 18.20
N PRO A 24 -2.12 -0.64 19.32
CA PRO A 24 -2.77 -0.06 20.50
C PRO A 24 -1.82 0.79 21.39
N GLY A 25 -0.57 0.97 20.97
CA GLY A 25 0.46 1.68 21.75
C GLY A 25 0.41 3.21 21.62
N ALA A 26 1.37 3.92 22.23
CA ALA A 26 1.45 5.39 22.19
C ALA A 26 1.59 5.96 20.75
N SER A 27 2.10 5.16 19.81
CA SER A 27 2.11 5.46 18.38
C SER A 27 0.71 5.65 17.80
N ALA A 28 -0.34 5.10 18.42
CA ALA A 28 -1.74 5.32 18.04
C ALA A 28 -2.18 6.78 18.20
N LEU A 29 -1.53 7.55 19.08
CA LEU A 29 -1.85 8.97 19.29
C LEU A 29 -1.32 9.86 18.14
N PHE A 30 -0.37 9.35 17.35
CA PHE A 30 0.33 10.09 16.29
C PHE A 30 0.21 9.45 14.90
N ALA A 31 -0.12 8.16 14.83
CA ALA A 31 -0.47 7.49 13.59
C ALA A 31 -1.88 7.95 13.19
N GLY A 32 -2.04 8.40 11.94
CA GLY A 32 -3.31 8.92 11.42
C GLY A 32 -4.50 7.97 11.62
N ALA A 33 -5.69 8.50 11.30
CA ALA A 33 -7.04 8.03 11.68
C ALA A 33 -7.38 6.52 11.62
N ASP A 34 -6.54 5.65 11.07
CA ASP A 34 -6.84 4.22 10.86
C ASP A 34 -6.21 3.28 11.91
N GLY A 35 -5.34 3.76 12.83
CA GLY A 35 -4.86 3.00 14.01
C GLY A 35 -4.19 1.65 13.73
N ARG A 36 -3.78 1.43 12.47
CA ARG A 36 -3.24 0.18 11.93
C ARG A 36 -1.81 0.39 11.46
N LYS A 37 -0.97 -0.62 11.63
CA LYS A 37 0.40 -0.66 11.10
C LYS A 37 0.61 -1.89 10.21
N PRO A 38 1.45 -1.80 9.16
CA PRO A 38 1.84 -2.96 8.36
C PRO A 38 2.64 -3.95 9.22
N VAL A 39 2.42 -5.25 8.99
CA VAL A 39 3.21 -6.32 9.61
C VAL A 39 4.60 -6.38 8.97
N GLY A 40 5.62 -6.84 9.71
CA GLY A 40 6.99 -7.04 9.21
C GLY A 40 8.01 -5.97 9.63
N GLY A 41 7.55 -4.86 10.23
CA GLY A 41 8.42 -3.83 10.80
C GLY A 41 9.44 -3.26 9.81
N HIS A 42 10.62 -2.88 10.32
CA HIS A 42 11.70 -2.30 9.52
C HIS A 42 12.24 -3.25 8.46
N VAL A 43 12.22 -4.57 8.70
CA VAL A 43 12.72 -5.56 7.75
C VAL A 43 11.94 -5.47 6.44
N LEU A 44 10.60 -5.49 6.50
CA LEU A 44 9.79 -5.38 5.30
C LEU A 44 9.83 -3.95 4.72
N ALA A 45 9.91 -2.94 5.57
CA ALA A 45 10.00 -1.54 5.14
C ALA A 45 11.24 -1.27 4.26
N HIS A 46 12.41 -1.77 4.64
CA HIS A 46 13.64 -1.62 3.87
C HIS A 46 13.71 -2.56 2.65
N ALA A 47 12.99 -3.68 2.70
CA ALA A 47 12.94 -4.65 1.63
C ALA A 47 12.10 -4.19 0.42
N SER A 48 11.10 -3.34 0.64
CA SER A 48 10.19 -2.85 -0.40
C SER A 48 10.61 -1.49 -0.93
N THR A 49 10.60 -1.31 -2.25
CA THR A 49 10.95 -0.03 -2.89
C THR A 49 9.78 0.96 -2.89
N THR A 50 8.56 0.50 -3.15
CA THR A 50 7.35 1.34 -3.15
C THR A 50 6.27 0.65 -2.34
N ARG A 51 5.61 1.41 -1.46
CA ARG A 51 4.54 0.92 -0.58
C ARG A 51 3.27 1.72 -0.79
N VAL A 52 2.17 1.00 -1.05
CA VAL A 52 0.84 1.58 -1.24
C VAL A 52 -0.09 1.09 -0.15
N LEU A 53 -0.68 2.01 0.60
CA LEU A 53 -1.75 1.74 1.55
C LEU A 53 -3.09 1.80 0.84
N LEU A 54 -3.85 0.70 0.88
CA LEU A 54 -5.20 0.62 0.33
C LEU A 54 -6.23 0.74 1.46
N ARG A 55 -7.16 1.68 1.35
CA ARG A 55 -8.26 1.88 2.30
C ARG A 55 -9.61 1.97 1.60
N LYS A 56 -10.68 1.70 2.35
CA LYS A 56 -12.05 1.95 1.86
C LYS A 56 -12.28 3.47 1.78
N GLY A 57 -12.88 3.91 0.67
CA GLY A 57 -13.37 5.27 0.47
C GLY A 57 -14.85 5.39 0.86
N ARG A 58 -15.54 6.36 0.27
CA ARG A 58 -16.99 6.54 0.47
C ARG A 58 -17.76 5.63 -0.49
N GLY A 59 -18.76 4.91 0.02
CA GLY A 59 -19.55 3.99 -0.81
C GLY A 59 -18.67 2.90 -1.43
N ASP A 60 -18.70 2.81 -2.76
CA ASP A 60 -17.95 1.80 -3.52
C ASP A 60 -16.51 2.21 -3.85
N GLU A 61 -16.13 3.45 -3.54
CA GLU A 61 -14.78 3.96 -3.75
C GLU A 61 -13.76 3.27 -2.83
N ARG A 62 -12.53 3.25 -3.32
CA ARG A 62 -11.32 2.83 -2.62
C ARG A 62 -10.27 3.90 -2.84
N VAL A 63 -9.36 4.04 -1.88
CA VAL A 63 -8.26 5.00 -1.97
C VAL A 63 -6.96 4.26 -1.85
N ALA A 64 -6.07 4.48 -2.82
CA ALA A 64 -4.69 4.04 -2.80
C ALA A 64 -3.80 5.22 -2.44
N LYS A 65 -3.03 5.10 -1.37
CA LYS A 65 -2.09 6.11 -0.91
C LYS A 65 -0.67 5.60 -1.05
N ILE A 66 0.21 6.33 -1.73
CA ILE A 66 1.65 6.06 -1.69
C ILE A 66 2.11 6.39 -0.27
N GLN A 67 2.48 5.37 0.50
CA GLN A 67 3.00 5.54 1.85
C GLN A 67 4.48 5.91 1.81
N ASP A 68 5.22 5.35 0.85
CA ASP A 68 6.66 5.57 0.70
C ASP A 68 7.10 5.11 -0.71
N SER A 69 7.94 5.90 -1.35
CA SER A 69 8.57 5.61 -2.64
C SER A 69 9.76 6.55 -2.86
N PRO A 70 10.89 6.10 -3.43
CA PRO A 70 11.99 6.98 -3.80
C PRO A 70 11.65 7.92 -4.96
N ASP A 71 10.77 7.49 -5.88
CA ASP A 71 10.52 8.19 -7.15
C ASP A 71 9.18 8.94 -7.19
N CYS A 72 8.35 8.78 -6.16
CA CYS A 72 7.01 9.37 -6.10
C CYS A 72 6.75 10.01 -4.72
N PRO A 73 6.24 11.25 -4.67
CA PRO A 73 5.81 11.85 -3.42
C PRO A 73 4.58 11.14 -2.84
N GLU A 74 4.32 11.37 -1.55
CA GLU A 74 3.10 10.92 -0.89
C GLU A 74 1.88 11.53 -1.60
N GLN A 75 1.03 10.68 -2.19
CA GLN A 75 -0.16 11.08 -2.92
C GLN A 75 -1.25 10.01 -2.79
N GLU A 76 -2.51 10.43 -2.90
CA GLU A 76 -3.68 9.54 -2.93
C GLU A 76 -4.34 9.52 -4.32
N ALA A 77 -4.88 8.36 -4.70
CA ALA A 77 -5.70 8.17 -5.89
C ALA A 77 -6.96 7.36 -5.54
N THR A 78 -8.11 7.79 -6.04
CA THR A 78 -9.39 7.08 -5.86
C THR A 78 -9.62 6.10 -7.01
N TYR A 79 -10.11 4.91 -6.69
CA TYR A 79 -10.48 3.88 -7.66
C TYR A 79 -11.72 3.13 -7.19
N VAL A 80 -12.35 2.39 -8.09
CA VAL A 80 -13.46 1.48 -7.78
C VAL A 80 -13.13 0.04 -8.15
N ILE A 81 -13.88 -0.91 -7.61
CA ILE A 81 -13.80 -2.32 -7.98
C ILE A 81 -15.12 -2.72 -8.63
N THR A 82 -15.05 -3.13 -9.90
CA THR A 82 -16.18 -3.57 -10.71
C THR A 82 -16.08 -5.07 -11.00
N ASN A 83 -17.08 -5.64 -11.66
CA ASN A 83 -16.99 -7.03 -12.14
C ASN A 83 -15.86 -7.25 -13.17
N GLY A 84 -15.39 -6.18 -13.83
CA GLY A 84 -14.24 -6.20 -14.74
C GLY A 84 -12.89 -5.95 -14.05
N GLY A 85 -12.86 -5.75 -12.74
CA GLY A 85 -11.66 -5.41 -11.97
C GLY A 85 -11.60 -3.93 -11.56
N ILE A 86 -10.38 -3.42 -11.36
CA ILE A 86 -10.11 -2.03 -10.94
C ILE A 86 -10.44 -1.06 -12.08
N ASN A 87 -11.16 0.02 -11.79
CA ASN A 87 -11.52 1.04 -12.78
C ASN A 87 -11.47 2.46 -12.17
N ASP A 88 -11.47 3.46 -13.06
CA ASP A 88 -11.60 4.87 -12.68
C ASP A 88 -13.02 5.14 -12.16
N PRO A 89 -13.19 5.95 -11.09
CA PRO A 89 -14.52 6.25 -10.53
C PRO A 89 -15.48 6.90 -11.55
N ASP A 90 -14.94 7.73 -12.45
CA ASP A 90 -15.72 8.48 -13.44
C ASP A 90 -16.12 7.63 -14.67
N LYS A 91 -15.65 6.38 -14.76
CA LYS A 91 -15.88 5.46 -15.88
C LYS A 91 -16.76 4.26 -15.51
N VAL A 92 -17.48 4.36 -14.39
CA VAL A 92 -18.44 3.35 -13.91
C VAL A 92 -19.85 3.68 -14.39
#